data_AF-B7KAG3-F1
#
_entry.id   AF-B7KAG3-F1
#
_cell.length_a   1.000
_cell.length_b   1.000
_cell.length_c   1.000
_cell.angle_alpha   90.00
_cell.angle_beta   90.00
_cell.angle_gamma   90.00
#
_symmetry.space_group_name_H-M   'P 1'
#
loop_
_entity.id
_entity.type
_entity.pdbx_description
1 polymer ?
#
loop_
_entity_poly.entity_id
_entity_poly.type
_entity_poly.pdbx_seq_one_letter_code
_entity_poly.pdbx_strand_id
1 'polypeptide(L)'
;MTKISDKINSLWITFLLGTLFHTQLGLMPLFHGQNIAHSHETGSIDWILWLMLLFFIVPSLAIISNLFSESYQYRVFHFWLTVVYSVLNFIHLVMDLFVSPIAWYQIALMAVLLGIGLILNVVSYQWMKIRSLKENYHH
;
A
#
# COMPACT_ATOMS: atom_id res chain seq x y z
N MET A 1 -7.51 -25.32 -1.06
CA MET A 1 -6.76 -24.30 -1.83
C MET A 1 -7.43 -22.96 -1.59
N THR A 2 -6.72 -21.98 -1.04
CA THR A 2 -7.26 -20.61 -0.87
C THR A 2 -7.39 -19.93 -2.23
N LYS A 3 -8.48 -19.18 -2.46
CA LYS A 3 -8.64 -18.43 -3.71
C LYS A 3 -7.57 -17.33 -3.75
N ILE A 4 -7.11 -16.98 -4.95
CA ILE A 4 -6.07 -15.95 -5.08
C ILE A 4 -6.56 -14.57 -4.62
N SER A 5 -7.86 -14.28 -4.78
CA SER A 5 -8.51 -13.10 -4.20
C SER A 5 -8.34 -13.04 -2.67
N ASP A 6 -8.44 -14.18 -1.97
CA ASP A 6 -8.23 -14.22 -0.52
C ASP A 6 -6.80 -13.84 -0.15
N LYS A 7 -5.81 -14.34 -0.90
CA LYS A 7 -4.39 -13.98 -0.72
C LYS A 7 -4.16 -12.49 -0.94
N ILE A 8 -4.75 -11.93 -1.99
CA ILE A 8 -4.69 -10.49 -2.32
C ILE A 8 -5.29 -9.67 -1.16
N ASN A 9 -6.45 -10.08 -0.65
CA ASN A 9 -7.11 -9.39 0.46
C ASN A 9 -6.29 -9.46 1.74
N SER A 10 -5.72 -10.62 2.09
CA SER A 10 -4.82 -10.74 3.24
C SER A 10 -3.62 -9.81 3.11
N LEU A 11 -3.00 -9.74 1.93
CA LEU A 11 -1.86 -8.84 1.68
C LEU A 11 -2.26 -7.36 1.80
N TRP A 12 -3.41 -6.95 1.25
CA TRP A 12 -3.92 -5.59 1.43
C TRP A 12 -4.20 -5.26 2.90
N ILE A 13 -4.78 -6.20 3.66
CA ILE A 13 -5.03 -6.01 5.10
C ILE A 13 -3.71 -5.86 5.86
N THR A 14 -2.73 -6.73 5.61
CA THR A 14 -1.41 -6.64 6.24
C THR A 14 -0.73 -5.31 5.87
N PHE A 15 -0.83 -4.88 4.61
CA PHE A 15 -0.30 -3.59 4.15
C PHE A 15 -0.97 -2.40 4.86
N LEU A 16 -2.30 -2.39 4.96
CA LEU A 16 -3.06 -1.34 5.65
C LEU A 16 -2.74 -1.29 7.14
N LEU A 17 -2.67 -2.44 7.80
CA LEU A 17 -2.29 -2.51 9.21
C LEU A 17 -0.87 -2.01 9.45
N GLY A 18 0.08 -2.40 8.59
CA GLY A 18 1.45 -1.89 8.66
C GLY A 18 1.53 -0.38 8.40
N THR A 19 0.72 0.15 7.47
CA THR A 19 0.65 1.59 7.19
C THR A 19 0.03 2.36 8.36
N LEU A 20 -1.00 1.80 9.00
CA LEU A 20 -1.58 2.37 10.21
C LEU A 20 -0.57 2.40 11.36
N PHE A 21 0.15 1.30 11.54
CA PHE A 21 1.21 1.21 12.54
C PHE A 21 2.35 2.18 12.26
N HIS A 22 2.73 2.40 10.98
CA HIS A 22 3.73 3.37 10.58
C HIS A 22 3.39 4.79 11.05
N THR A 23 2.16 5.24 10.78
CA THR A 23 1.66 6.53 11.25
C THR A 23 1.66 6.61 12.79
N GLN A 24 1.17 5.56 13.47
CA GLN A 24 1.17 5.53 14.94
C GLN A 24 2.58 5.62 15.52
N LEU A 25 3.52 4.86 14.95
CA LEU A 25 4.91 4.82 15.36
C LEU A 25 5.61 6.17 15.13
N GLY A 26 5.26 6.89 14.06
CA GLY A 26 5.77 8.24 13.78
C GLY A 26 5.22 9.31 14.74
N LEU A 27 4.02 9.09 15.30
CA LEU A 27 3.38 9.99 16.27
C LEU A 27 3.76 9.70 17.73
N MET A 28 4.27 8.51 18.05
CA MET A 28 4.65 8.09 19.41
C MET A 28 5.52 9.11 20.19
N PRO A 29 6.50 9.80 19.57
CA PRO A 29 7.31 10.81 20.27
C PRO A 29 6.47 11.93 20.93
N LEU A 30 5.35 12.34 20.30
CA LEU A 30 4.47 13.38 20.87
C LEU A 30 3.92 12.99 22.23
N PHE A 31 3.55 11.71 22.39
CA PHE A 31 3.00 11.19 23.64
C PHE A 31 4.03 11.07 24.75
N HIS A 32 5.32 11.23 24.43
CA HIS A 32 6.44 11.21 25.38
C HIS A 32 7.03 12.60 25.61
N GLY A 33 6.35 13.67 25.18
CA GLY A 33 6.85 15.05 25.28
C GLY A 33 8.06 15.34 24.40
N GLN A 34 8.34 14.50 23.41
CA GLN A 34 9.41 14.68 22.45
C GLN A 34 8.87 15.35 21.18
N ASN A 35 9.68 16.23 20.58
CA ASN A 35 9.34 16.83 19.30
C ASN A 35 9.42 15.77 18.19
N ILE A 36 8.50 15.83 17.23
CA ILE A 36 8.64 15.06 15.98
C ILE A 36 9.64 15.81 15.08
N ALA A 37 10.34 15.09 14.20
CA ALA A 37 11.11 15.72 13.13
C ALA A 37 10.18 16.67 12.34
N HIS A 38 10.49 17.96 12.39
CA HIS A 38 9.70 19.00 11.72
C HIS A 38 10.26 19.24 10.32
N SER A 39 9.44 19.09 9.28
CA SER A 39 9.68 19.83 8.03
C SER A 39 9.24 21.28 8.29
N HIS A 40 10.14 22.23 8.06
CA HIS A 40 9.90 23.66 8.29
C HIS A 40 8.97 24.29 7.24
N GLU A 41 7.75 23.76 7.07
CA GLU A 41 6.76 24.36 6.16
C GLU A 41 5.57 24.93 6.92
N THR A 42 5.39 26.24 6.80
CA THR A 42 4.27 27.02 7.39
C THR A 42 3.02 27.02 6.47
N GLY A 43 2.97 26.12 5.49
CA GLY A 43 1.87 26.00 4.53
C GLY A 43 0.69 25.14 5.03
N SER A 44 -0.43 25.19 4.30
CA SER A 44 -1.56 24.28 4.55
C SER A 44 -1.15 22.83 4.29
N ILE A 45 -1.48 21.95 5.25
CA ILE A 45 -1.30 20.50 5.15
C ILE A 45 -2.53 19.78 4.57
N ASP A 46 -3.57 20.52 4.15
CA ASP A 46 -4.86 19.95 3.74
C ASP A 46 -4.69 18.91 2.61
N TRP A 47 -3.82 19.19 1.66
CA TRP A 47 -3.55 18.27 0.54
C TRP A 47 -2.93 16.96 1.01
N ILE A 48 -2.05 17.00 2.01
CA ILE A 48 -1.43 15.81 2.62
C ILE A 48 -2.49 14.97 3.32
N LEU A 49 -3.40 15.62 4.05
CA LEU A 49 -4.49 14.94 4.75
C LEU A 49 -5.43 14.23 3.77
N TRP A 50 -5.78 14.87 2.65
CA TRP A 50 -6.57 14.23 1.58
C TRP A 50 -5.85 13.05 0.94
N LEU A 51 -4.55 13.17 0.68
CA LEU A 51 -3.76 12.07 0.16
C LEU A 51 -3.70 10.90 1.14
N MET A 52 -3.50 11.17 2.43
CA MET A 52 -3.51 10.13 3.47
C MET A 52 -4.87 9.41 3.52
N LEU A 53 -5.97 10.17 3.45
CA LEU A 53 -7.32 9.59 3.38
C LEU A 53 -7.50 8.69 2.16
N LEU A 54 -7.12 9.18 0.98
CA LEU A 54 -7.21 8.42 -0.26
C LEU A 54 -6.34 7.16 -0.19
N PHE A 55 -5.14 7.27 0.37
CA PHE A 55 -4.20 6.17 0.51
C PHE A 55 -4.78 5.02 1.36
N PHE A 56 -5.63 5.33 2.33
CA PHE A 56 -6.35 4.35 3.17
C PHE A 56 -7.66 3.83 2.54
N ILE A 57 -8.46 4.69 1.93
CA ILE A 57 -9.78 4.32 1.40
C ILE A 57 -9.64 3.42 0.17
N VAL A 58 -8.70 3.73 -0.75
CA VAL A 58 -8.59 3.01 -2.02
C VAL A 58 -8.27 1.51 -1.83
N PRO A 59 -7.33 1.10 -0.97
CA PRO A 59 -7.08 -0.32 -0.68
C PRO A 59 -8.26 -0.99 0.01
N SER A 60 -8.96 -0.26 0.88
CA SER A 60 -10.18 -0.75 1.53
C SER A 60 -11.28 -1.04 0.51
N LEU A 61 -11.46 -0.16 -0.47
CA LEU A 61 -12.37 -0.38 -1.60
C LEU A 61 -11.91 -1.53 -2.50
N ALA A 62 -10.60 -1.71 -2.69
CA ALA A 62 -10.05 -2.85 -3.45
C ALA A 62 -10.37 -4.19 -2.74
N ILE A 63 -10.20 -4.26 -1.41
CA ILE A 63 -10.58 -5.43 -0.61
C ILE A 63 -12.08 -5.76 -0.79
N ILE A 64 -12.95 -4.76 -0.66
CA ILE A 64 -14.40 -4.92 -0.83
C ILE A 64 -14.71 -5.38 -2.26
N SER A 65 -14.11 -4.73 -3.26
CA SER A 65 -14.36 -5.03 -4.68
C SER A 65 -13.93 -6.45 -5.06
N ASN A 66 -12.86 -6.97 -4.45
CA ASN A 66 -12.41 -8.36 -4.61
C ASN A 66 -13.43 -9.40 -4.11
N LEU A 67 -14.40 -9.02 -3.27
CA LEU A 67 -15.48 -9.91 -2.81
C LEU A 67 -16.59 -10.08 -3.86
N PHE A 68 -16.78 -9.09 -4.74
CA PHE A 68 -17.94 -9.03 -5.64
C PHE A 68 -17.56 -9.11 -7.13
N SER A 69 -16.30 -8.86 -7.48
CA SER A 69 -15.86 -8.78 -8.87
C SER A 69 -14.69 -9.71 -9.16
N GLU A 70 -14.88 -10.54 -10.19
CA GLU A 70 -13.85 -11.39 -10.76
C GLU A 70 -13.61 -11.11 -12.26
N SER A 71 -14.14 -9.99 -12.77
CA SER A 71 -14.04 -9.65 -14.20
C SER A 71 -12.59 -9.39 -14.61
N TYR A 72 -12.24 -9.72 -15.86
CA TYR A 72 -10.87 -9.54 -16.35
C TYR A 72 -10.43 -8.06 -16.31
N GLN A 73 -11.31 -7.15 -16.74
CA GLN A 73 -11.05 -5.70 -16.70
C GLN A 73 -10.74 -5.21 -15.28
N TYR A 74 -11.49 -5.70 -14.29
CA TYR A 74 -11.22 -5.38 -12.89
C TYR A 74 -9.85 -5.91 -12.42
N ARG A 75 -9.48 -7.13 -12.79
CA ARG A 75 -8.16 -7.70 -12.45
C ARG A 75 -7.01 -6.89 -13.03
N VAL A 76 -7.15 -6.41 -14.27
CA VAL A 76 -6.15 -5.54 -14.93
C VAL A 76 -6.03 -4.21 -14.18
N PHE A 77 -7.17 -3.57 -13.89
CA PHE A 77 -7.19 -2.33 -13.11
C PHE A 77 -6.56 -2.52 -11.72
N HIS A 78 -6.94 -3.57 -11.02
CA HIS A 78 -6.43 -3.90 -9.69
C HIS A 78 -4.91 -4.14 -9.71
N PHE A 79 -4.38 -4.83 -10.72
CA PHE A 79 -2.92 -5.00 -10.85
C PHE A 79 -2.20 -3.66 -11.02
N TRP A 80 -2.70 -2.75 -11.86
CA TRP A 80 -2.09 -1.43 -12.01
C TRP A 80 -2.19 -0.61 -10.73
N LEU A 81 -3.29 -0.74 -10.00
CA LEU A 81 -3.45 -0.12 -8.69
C LEU A 81 -2.34 -0.57 -7.72
N THR A 82 -2.03 -1.86 -7.65
CA THR A 82 -0.99 -2.37 -6.74
C THR A 82 0.41 -1.87 -7.14
N VAL A 83 0.67 -1.75 -8.44
CA VAL A 83 1.92 -1.17 -8.98
C VAL A 83 2.06 0.29 -8.57
N VAL A 84 1.02 1.10 -8.74
CA VAL A 84 1.02 2.52 -8.30
C VAL A 84 1.32 2.62 -6.80
N TYR A 85 0.67 1.80 -5.98
CA TYR A 85 0.93 1.76 -4.54
C TYR A 85 2.39 1.41 -4.21
N SER A 86 2.98 0.46 -4.94
CA SER A 86 4.38 0.08 -4.72
C SER A 86 5.34 1.21 -5.10
N VAL A 87 5.06 1.93 -6.19
CA VAL A 87 5.85 3.11 -6.60
C VAL A 87 5.74 4.23 -5.57
N LEU A 88 4.52 4.56 -5.11
CA LEU A 88 4.31 5.56 -4.08
C LEU A 88 5.02 5.19 -2.78
N ASN A 89 4.96 3.91 -2.39
CA ASN A 89 5.60 3.40 -1.18
C ASN A 89 7.14 3.44 -1.29
N PHE A 90 7.69 3.16 -2.47
CA PHE A 90 9.11 3.32 -2.73
C PHE A 90 9.55 4.80 -2.66
N ILE A 91 8.78 5.70 -3.28
CA ILE A 91 9.04 7.15 -3.20
C ILE A 91 9.00 7.59 -1.73
N HIS A 92 8.00 7.16 -0.95
CA HIS A 92 7.89 7.46 0.48
C HIS A 92 9.13 7.00 1.26
N LEU A 93 9.54 5.74 1.07
CA LEU A 93 10.74 5.20 1.70
C LEU A 93 12.00 6.02 1.38
N VAL A 94 12.16 6.42 0.11
CA VAL A 94 13.28 7.26 -0.32
C VAL A 94 13.21 8.65 0.33
N MET A 95 12.02 9.25 0.39
CA MET A 95 11.81 10.56 1.04
C MET A 95 12.14 10.52 2.54
N ASP A 96 11.79 9.45 3.24
CA ASP A 96 12.09 9.30 4.67
C ASP A 96 13.61 9.28 4.96
N LEU A 97 14.45 8.84 4.01
CA LEU A 97 15.91 8.87 4.16
C LEU A 97 16.49 10.30 4.15
N PHE A 98 15.74 11.28 3.65
CA PHE A 98 16.12 12.69 3.65
C PHE A 98 15.60 13.45 4.88
N VAL A 99 14.78 12.83 5.73
CA VAL A 99 14.28 13.43 6.97
C VAL A 99 15.37 13.35 8.04
N SER A 100 15.65 14.47 8.71
CA SER A 100 16.66 14.56 9.77
C SER A 100 16.01 14.82 11.15
N PRO A 101 16.33 14.03 12.19
CA PRO A 101 17.17 12.82 12.16
C PRO A 101 16.47 11.63 11.48
N ILE A 102 17.25 10.72 10.90
CA ILE A 102 16.71 9.51 10.26
C ILE A 102 16.12 8.59 11.33
N ALA A 103 14.82 8.33 11.23
CA ALA A 103 14.12 7.37 12.09
C ALA A 103 14.26 5.94 11.52
N TRP A 104 15.36 5.24 11.83
CA TRP A 104 15.66 3.91 11.28
C TRP A 104 14.54 2.87 11.46
N TYR A 105 13.78 2.96 12.57
CA TYR A 105 12.64 2.07 12.79
C TYR A 105 11.48 2.32 11.80
N GLN A 106 11.29 3.56 11.35
CA GLN A 106 10.34 3.90 10.28
C GLN A 106 10.84 3.36 8.95
N ILE A 107 12.13 3.57 8.62
CA ILE A 107 12.74 3.04 7.40
C ILE A 107 12.60 1.51 7.31
N ALA A 108 12.89 0.80 8.40
CA ALA A 108 12.76 -0.66 8.46
C ALA A 108 11.32 -1.11 8.20
N LEU A 109 10.33 -0.45 8.81
CA LEU A 109 8.92 -0.76 8.59
C LEU A 109 8.48 -0.46 7.16
N MET A 110 8.90 0.67 6.60
CA MET A 110 8.62 1.07 5.23
C MET A 110 9.22 0.09 4.20
N ALA A 111 10.42 -0.44 4.45
CA ALA A 111 11.02 -1.48 3.62
C ALA A 111 10.20 -2.79 3.65
N VAL A 112 9.67 -3.18 4.82
CA VAL A 112 8.77 -4.33 4.95
C VAL A 112 7.46 -4.10 4.18
N LEU A 113 6.85 -2.91 4.31
CA LEU A 113 5.64 -2.54 3.59
C LEU A 113 5.85 -2.55 2.07
N LEU A 114 7.01 -2.09 1.60
CA LEU A 114 7.39 -2.18 0.20
C LEU A 114 7.49 -3.64 -0.25
N GLY A 115 8.11 -4.51 0.54
CA GLY A 115 8.17 -5.94 0.28
C GLY A 115 6.77 -6.58 0.15
N ILE A 116 5.85 -6.23 1.05
CA ILE A 116 4.45 -6.68 0.99
C ILE A 116 3.78 -6.17 -0.30
N GLY A 117 3.99 -4.91 -0.67
CA GLY A 117 3.47 -4.33 -1.93
C GLY A 117 4.00 -5.05 -3.18
N LEU A 118 5.28 -5.43 -3.19
CA LEU A 118 5.86 -6.21 -4.30
C LEU A 118 5.27 -7.62 -4.37
N ILE A 119 5.07 -8.29 -3.24
CA ILE A 119 4.39 -9.60 -3.20
C ILE A 119 2.95 -9.46 -3.72
N LEU A 120 2.25 -8.41 -3.32
CA LEU A 120 0.90 -8.09 -3.78
C LEU A 120 0.85 -7.87 -5.31
N ASN A 121 1.86 -7.23 -5.91
CA ASN A 121 1.98 -7.10 -7.36
C ASN A 121 2.10 -8.47 -8.04
N VAL A 122 2.97 -9.34 -7.52
CA VAL A 122 3.20 -10.68 -8.08
C VAL A 122 1.91 -11.50 -8.03
N VAL A 123 1.22 -11.52 -6.89
CA VAL A 123 -0.03 -12.28 -6.72
C VAL A 123 -1.14 -11.69 -7.59
N SER A 124 -1.24 -10.36 -7.70
CA SER A 124 -2.23 -9.70 -8.57
C SER A 124 -1.97 -9.96 -10.05
N TYR A 125 -0.70 -10.01 -10.47
CA TYR A 125 -0.32 -10.38 -11.83
C TYR A 125 -0.70 -11.83 -12.16
N GLN A 126 -0.43 -12.75 -11.24
CA GLN A 126 -0.85 -14.15 -11.38
C GLN A 126 -2.38 -14.24 -11.50
N TRP A 127 -3.11 -13.48 -10.68
CA TRP A 127 -4.58 -13.44 -10.71
C TRP A 127 -5.14 -12.96 -12.05
N MET A 128 -4.53 -11.92 -12.63
CA MET A 128 -4.86 -11.38 -13.95
C MET A 128 -4.64 -12.43 -15.05
N LYS A 129 -3.57 -13.22 -14.98
CA LYS A 129 -3.23 -14.22 -16.02
C LYS A 129 -4.08 -15.49 -16.03
N ILE A 130 -4.70 -15.87 -14.92
CA ILE A 130 -5.42 -17.16 -14.80
C ILE A 130 -6.58 -17.32 -15.80
N ARG A 131 -7.20 -16.22 -16.25
CA ARG A 131 -8.26 -16.27 -17.28
C ARG A 131 -7.74 -16.12 -18.72
N SER A 132 -6.64 -15.37 -18.93
CA SER A 132 -5.98 -15.28 -20.24
C SER A 132 -5.62 -16.66 -20.80
N LEU A 133 -5.21 -17.59 -19.93
CA LEU A 133 -4.93 -18.96 -20.34
C LEU A 133 -6.21 -19.70 -20.75
N LYS A 134 -7.33 -19.51 -20.05
CA LYS A 134 -8.59 -20.23 -20.32
C LYS A 134 -9.30 -19.76 -21.60
N GLU A 135 -9.13 -18.50 -21.99
CA GLU A 135 -9.66 -17.96 -23.26
C GLU A 135 -8.80 -18.37 -24.47
N ASN A 136 -7.49 -18.57 -24.30
CA ASN A 136 -6.59 -19.02 -25.39
C ASN A 136 -6.68 -20.52 -25.74
N TYR A 137 -7.28 -21.36 -24.89
CA TYR A 137 -7.48 -22.79 -25.18
C TYR A 137 -8.80 -23.11 -25.90
N HIS A 138 -9.65 -22.11 -26.13
CA HIS A 138 -10.94 -22.27 -26.81
C HIS A 138 -11.00 -21.59 -28.19
N HIS A 139 -9.85 -21.29 -28.79
CA HIS A 139 -9.71 -20.83 -30.16
C HIS A 139 -8.83 -21.77 -30.97
#